data_AF-A0A7V3CZW6-F1
#
_entry.id   AF-A0A7V3CZW6-F1
#
_cell.length_a   1.000
_cell.length_b   1.000
_cell.length_c   1.000
_cell.angle_alpha   90.00
_cell.angle_beta   90.00
_cell.angle_gamma   90.00
#
_symmetry.space_group_name_H-M   'P 1'
#
loop_
_entity.id
_entity.type
_entity.pdbx_description
1 polymer ?
#
loop_
_entity_poly.entity_id
_entity_poly.type
_entity_poly.pdbx_seq_one_letter_code
_entity_poly.pdbx_strand_id
1 'polypeptide(L)'
;MKKCKIKIEQDNQKENLLQKLIDEMKKQNKEIAEMKEEIKKKDNHVANLEMELRKLKSKSNQVQNITNIDKQINQQNIQVNNIKLLAFGKEDMTHLADEVCKKILNKGFKSVPNLVEYVHFNKNKPQNHNVYISNMQNNYVLVYDGNDWKLKERDDILQQLVDDKTEILSEKFDNLLDKLDESTIKKFQRFLDQKDEDKIISGIKNDLKLLLYNNRKIPEKTRNLLYVNTDIKELDCS
;
A
#
# COMPACT_ATOMS: atom_id res chain seq x y z
N MET A 1 50.54 78.09 52.91
CA MET A 1 49.92 78.04 51.56
C MET A 1 50.07 76.72 50.79
N LYS A 2 51.05 75.83 51.08
CA LYS A 2 51.26 74.57 50.31
C LYS A 2 50.14 73.50 50.43
N LYS A 3 49.45 73.40 51.58
CA LYS A 3 48.39 72.39 51.80
C LYS A 3 47.10 72.61 50.97
N CYS A 4 46.78 73.85 50.62
CA CYS A 4 45.55 74.15 49.85
C CYS A 4 45.65 73.73 48.38
N LYS A 5 46.83 73.89 47.76
CA LYS A 5 47.07 73.53 46.35
C LYS A 5 47.00 72.02 46.12
N ILE A 6 47.55 71.22 47.03
CA ILE A 6 47.55 69.75 46.95
C ILE A 6 46.12 69.19 47.01
N LYS A 7 45.26 69.77 47.85
CA LYS A 7 43.87 69.33 47.99
C LYS A 7 43.05 69.61 46.71
N ILE A 8 43.22 70.80 46.12
CA ILE A 8 42.58 71.18 44.84
C ILE A 8 43.03 70.25 43.70
N GLU A 9 44.31 69.89 43.66
CA GLU A 9 44.85 68.99 42.64
C GLU A 9 44.35 67.55 42.79
N GLN A 10 44.22 67.07 44.03
CA GLN A 10 43.61 65.76 44.33
C GLN A 10 42.10 65.73 44.02
N ASP A 11 41.38 66.81 44.28
CA ASP A 11 39.95 66.90 44.00
C ASP A 11 39.70 66.98 42.47
N ASN A 12 40.53 67.71 41.72
CA ASN A 12 40.49 67.72 40.25
C ASN A 12 40.83 66.35 39.63
N GLN A 13 41.78 65.61 40.21
CA GLN A 13 42.11 64.25 39.75
C GLN A 13 40.95 63.27 40.01
N LYS A 14 40.26 63.39 41.15
CA LYS A 14 39.06 62.60 41.45
C LYS A 14 37.90 62.94 40.51
N GLU A 15 37.70 64.21 40.19
CA GLU A 15 36.65 64.65 39.26
C GLU A 15 36.91 64.11 37.84
N ASN A 16 38.16 64.13 37.38
CA ASN A 16 38.54 63.55 36.09
C ASN A 16 38.34 62.01 36.05
N LEU A 17 38.69 61.32 37.14
CA LEU A 17 38.46 59.88 37.26
C LEU A 17 36.96 59.55 37.28
N LEU A 18 36.15 60.35 37.99
CA LEU A 18 34.70 60.20 38.03
C LEU A 18 34.08 60.40 36.64
N GLN A 19 34.56 61.39 35.88
CA GLN A 19 34.09 61.65 34.52
C GLN A 19 34.40 60.47 33.58
N LYS A 20 35.60 59.90 33.66
CA LYS A 20 35.97 58.69 32.89
C LYS A 20 35.08 57.49 33.24
N LEU A 21 34.77 57.29 34.52
CA LEU A 21 33.89 56.21 34.98
C LEU A 21 32.47 56.39 34.45
N ILE A 22 31.94 57.62 34.44
CA ILE A 22 30.62 57.93 33.88
C ILE A 22 30.57 57.63 32.38
N ASP A 23 31.64 57.95 31.64
CA ASP A 23 31.70 57.70 30.20
C ASP A 23 31.82 56.19 29.88
N GLU A 24 32.58 55.43 30.68
CA GLU A 24 32.60 53.95 30.60
C GLU A 24 31.23 53.34 30.92
N MET A 25 30.54 53.82 31.96
CA MET A 25 29.20 53.36 32.31
C MET A 25 28.18 53.65 31.19
N LYS A 26 28.26 54.82 30.55
CA LYS A 26 27.41 55.16 29.40
C LYS A 26 27.67 54.23 28.22
N LYS A 27 28.94 53.90 27.95
CA LYS A 27 29.32 52.97 26.90
C LYS A 27 28.78 51.57 27.17
N GLN A 28 28.96 51.05 28.39
CA GLN A 28 28.43 49.75 28.80
C GLN A 28 26.90 49.69 28.72
N ASN A 29 26.20 50.76 29.13
CA ASN A 29 24.75 50.82 29.03
C ASN A 29 24.26 50.76 27.58
N LYS A 30 24.99 51.38 26.65
CA LYS A 30 24.69 51.31 25.22
C LYS A 30 24.87 49.89 24.69
N GLU A 31 25.99 49.23 25.02
CA GLU A 31 26.26 47.85 24.63
C GLU A 31 25.21 46.87 25.20
N ILE A 32 24.78 47.08 26.46
CA ILE A 32 23.70 46.29 27.08
C ILE A 32 22.36 46.49 26.35
N ALA A 33 22.04 47.71 25.92
CA ALA A 33 20.81 47.98 25.18
C ALA A 33 20.81 47.27 23.81
N GLU A 34 21.94 47.29 23.11
CA GLU A 34 22.12 46.61 21.82
C GLU A 34 22.01 45.08 21.98
N MET A 35 22.66 44.50 23.01
CA MET A 35 22.55 43.07 23.32
C MET A 35 21.11 42.65 23.65
N LYS A 36 20.35 43.47 24.38
CA LYS A 36 18.94 43.17 24.71
C LYS A 36 18.06 43.10 23.46
N GLU A 37 18.26 44.00 22.49
CA GLU A 37 17.53 43.95 21.23
C GLU A 37 17.89 42.71 20.39
N GLU A 38 19.16 42.28 20.42
CA GLU A 38 19.56 41.06 19.73
C GLU A 38 18.95 39.80 20.37
N ILE A 39 18.92 39.72 21.71
CA ILE A 39 18.27 38.63 22.45
C ILE A 39 16.78 38.57 22.09
N LYS A 40 16.09 39.71 22.08
CA LYS A 40 14.67 39.78 21.71
C LYS A 40 14.39 39.27 20.29
N LYS A 41 15.30 39.54 19.33
CA LYS A 41 15.20 39.00 17.96
C LYS A 41 15.40 37.48 17.95
N LYS A 42 16.35 36.95 18.72
CA LYS A 42 16.61 35.51 18.84
C LYS A 42 15.43 34.78 19.51
N ASP A 43 14.85 35.35 20.56
CA ASP A 43 13.68 34.78 21.24
C ASP A 43 12.48 34.64 20.31
N ASN A 44 12.22 35.67 19.49
CA ASN A 44 11.16 35.60 18.47
C ASN A 44 11.44 34.50 17.42
N HIS A 45 12.70 34.31 17.03
CA HIS A 45 13.07 33.25 16.10
C HIS A 45 12.87 31.86 16.70
N VAL A 46 13.27 31.66 17.96
CA VAL A 46 13.05 30.41 18.70
C VAL A 46 11.56 30.11 18.84
N ALA A 47 10.73 31.10 19.20
CA ALA A 47 9.27 30.92 19.29
C ALA A 47 8.65 30.48 17.95
N ASN A 48 9.13 31.02 16.82
CA ASN A 48 8.68 30.61 15.50
C ASN A 48 9.10 29.17 15.16
N LEU A 49 10.34 28.79 15.45
CA LEU A 49 10.84 27.42 15.24
C LEU A 49 10.08 26.40 16.12
N GLU A 50 9.77 26.75 17.36
CA GLU A 50 8.96 25.91 18.25
C GLU A 50 7.54 25.71 17.69
N MET A 51 6.95 26.75 17.08
CA MET A 51 5.64 26.65 16.43
C MET A 51 5.68 25.73 15.21
N GLU A 52 6.73 25.80 14.39
CA GLU A 52 6.92 24.90 13.25
C GLU A 52 7.14 23.45 13.70
N LEU A 53 7.94 23.22 14.74
CA LEU A 53 8.13 21.89 15.34
C LEU A 53 6.82 21.29 15.87
N ARG A 54 5.94 22.11 16.48
CA ARG A 54 4.61 21.66 16.90
C ARG A 54 3.73 21.25 15.71
N LYS A 55 3.77 22.01 14.60
CA LYS A 55 3.04 21.67 13.36
C LYS A 55 3.59 20.40 12.69
N LEU A 56 4.89 20.15 12.77
CA LEU A 56 5.51 18.92 12.25
C LEU A 56 5.18 17.70 13.12
N LYS A 57 5.20 17.85 14.46
CA LYS A 57 4.80 16.76 15.39
C LYS A 57 3.33 16.36 15.22
N SER A 58 2.42 17.31 15.00
CA SER A 58 1.00 16.97 14.77
C SER A 58 0.78 16.19 13.47
N LYS A 59 1.54 16.50 12.40
CA LYS A 59 1.55 15.71 11.16
C LYS A 59 2.15 14.31 11.35
N SER A 60 3.19 14.18 12.18
CA SER A 60 3.82 12.88 12.49
C SER A 60 2.89 11.93 13.26
N ASN A 61 2.08 12.43 14.18
CA ASN A 61 1.10 11.62 14.92
C ASN A 61 -0.03 11.07 14.03
N GLN A 62 -0.35 11.73 12.91
CA GLN A 62 -1.29 11.17 11.92
C GLN A 62 -0.69 10.01 11.11
N VAL A 63 0.65 9.98 10.95
CA VAL A 63 1.36 8.89 10.25
C VAL A 63 1.56 7.67 11.17
N GLN A 64 1.72 7.86 12.47
CA GLN A 64 1.86 6.76 13.44
C GLN A 64 0.58 5.93 13.66
N ASN A 65 -0.59 6.53 13.45
CA ASN A 65 -1.86 5.78 13.51
C ASN A 65 -2.09 4.87 12.28
N ILE A 66 -1.34 5.07 11.19
CA ILE A 66 -1.39 4.19 10.02
C ILE A 66 -0.43 3.00 10.22
N THR A 67 0.67 3.17 10.94
CA THR A 67 1.70 2.13 11.13
C THR A 67 1.37 1.10 12.21
N ASN A 68 0.41 1.37 13.10
CA ASN A 68 -0.01 0.41 14.14
C ASN A 68 -1.17 -0.51 13.70
N ILE A 69 -1.86 -0.20 12.60
CA ILE A 69 -2.86 -1.13 12.02
C ILE A 69 -2.15 -2.32 11.34
N ASP A 70 -0.97 -2.11 10.75
CA ASP A 70 -0.22 -3.19 10.08
C ASP A 70 0.44 -4.18 11.05
N LYS A 71 0.72 -3.80 12.30
CA LYS A 71 1.34 -4.71 13.28
C LYS A 71 0.33 -5.55 14.07
N GLN A 72 -0.91 -5.09 14.24
CA GLN A 72 -1.93 -5.85 14.97
C GLN A 72 -2.64 -6.94 14.12
N ILE A 73 -2.45 -6.95 12.80
CA ILE A 73 -2.96 -8.02 11.93
C ILE A 73 -2.04 -9.26 11.93
N ASN A 74 -0.76 -9.14 12.31
CA ASN A 74 0.19 -10.26 12.28
C ASN A 74 0.09 -11.23 13.48
N GLN A 75 -0.83 -11.01 14.42
CA GLN A 75 -1.03 -11.89 15.59
C GLN A 75 -2.48 -12.39 15.76
N GLN A 76 -3.35 -12.14 14.79
CA GLN A 76 -4.63 -12.85 14.74
C GLN A 76 -4.41 -14.20 14.08
N ASN A 77 -4.19 -15.23 14.90
CA ASN A 77 -4.32 -16.64 14.58
C ASN A 77 -3.92 -17.00 13.15
N ILE A 78 -2.63 -17.26 12.94
CA ILE A 78 -2.25 -18.16 11.86
C ILE A 78 -2.82 -19.52 12.25
N GLN A 79 -4.10 -19.73 11.94
CA GLN A 79 -4.61 -21.05 11.66
C GLN A 79 -3.83 -21.47 10.41
N VAL A 80 -2.64 -22.05 10.64
CA VAL A 80 -1.81 -22.66 9.60
C VAL A 80 -2.57 -23.92 9.18
N ASN A 81 -3.67 -23.74 8.45
CA ASN A 81 -4.18 -24.82 7.65
C ASN A 81 -3.07 -25.12 6.63
N ASN A 82 -2.62 -26.36 6.53
CA ASN A 82 -1.69 -26.79 5.49
C ASN A 82 -2.31 -26.49 4.12
N ILE A 83 -2.08 -25.29 3.57
CA ILE A 83 -2.60 -24.88 2.27
C ILE A 83 -1.89 -25.75 1.24
N LYS A 84 -2.66 -26.61 0.57
CA LYS A 84 -2.20 -27.33 -0.62
C LYS A 84 -2.69 -26.57 -1.84
N LEU A 85 -1.78 -25.92 -2.58
CA LEU A 85 -2.12 -25.29 -3.85
C LEU A 85 -2.51 -26.36 -4.88
N LEU A 86 -3.52 -26.02 -5.69
CA LEU A 86 -3.90 -26.77 -6.87
C LEU A 86 -3.21 -26.16 -8.09
N ALA A 87 -2.79 -27.03 -9.00
CA ALA A 87 -2.20 -26.60 -10.27
C ALA A 87 -3.17 -25.72 -11.05
N PHE A 88 -2.62 -24.77 -11.80
CA PHE A 88 -3.38 -23.98 -12.76
C PHE A 88 -4.09 -24.89 -13.78
N GLY A 89 -5.39 -24.66 -14.00
CA GLY A 89 -6.27 -25.52 -14.80
C GLY A 89 -6.83 -26.73 -14.04
N LYS A 90 -6.55 -26.86 -12.73
CA LYS A 90 -7.06 -27.92 -11.84
C LYS A 90 -7.72 -27.34 -10.59
N GLU A 91 -8.30 -26.14 -10.72
CA GLU A 91 -8.93 -25.44 -9.60
C GLU A 91 -10.11 -26.22 -9.01
N ASP A 92 -10.29 -26.10 -7.70
CA ASP A 92 -11.48 -26.60 -7.03
C ASP A 92 -12.67 -25.70 -7.37
N MET A 93 -13.62 -26.23 -8.15
CA MET A 93 -14.85 -25.54 -8.56
C MET A 93 -16.08 -25.90 -7.72
N THR A 94 -15.94 -26.77 -6.70
CA THR A 94 -17.08 -27.29 -5.91
C THR A 94 -17.83 -26.20 -5.13
N HIS A 95 -17.17 -25.07 -4.89
CA HIS A 95 -17.74 -23.93 -4.18
C HIS A 95 -18.57 -23.00 -5.07
N LEU A 96 -18.62 -23.24 -6.37
CA LEU A 96 -19.39 -22.45 -7.33
C LEU A 96 -20.87 -22.85 -7.29
N ALA A 97 -21.58 -22.33 -6.30
CA ALA A 97 -23.01 -22.54 -6.13
C ALA A 97 -23.84 -21.87 -7.24
N ASP A 98 -25.02 -22.43 -7.55
CA ASP A 98 -25.94 -21.93 -8.59
C ASP A 98 -26.22 -20.43 -8.45
N GLU A 99 -26.47 -19.94 -7.24
CA GLU A 99 -26.74 -18.51 -6.98
C GLU A 99 -25.55 -17.60 -7.33
N VAL A 100 -24.33 -18.11 -7.20
CA VAL A 100 -23.13 -17.39 -7.65
C VAL A 100 -23.04 -17.45 -9.17
N CYS A 101 -23.27 -18.61 -9.79
CA CYS A 101 -23.32 -18.75 -11.26
C CYS A 101 -24.29 -17.76 -11.89
N LYS A 102 -25.53 -17.67 -11.39
CA LYS A 102 -26.55 -16.73 -11.90
C LYS A 102 -26.05 -15.29 -11.90
N LYS A 103 -25.40 -14.86 -10.80
CA LYS A 103 -24.83 -13.51 -10.68
C LYS A 103 -23.70 -13.25 -11.68
N ILE A 104 -22.87 -14.27 -11.93
CA ILE A 104 -21.77 -14.19 -12.90
C ILE A 104 -22.34 -14.13 -14.32
N LEU A 105 -23.26 -15.02 -14.69
CA LEU A 105 -23.90 -15.05 -16.02
C LEU A 105 -24.60 -13.73 -16.37
N ASN A 106 -25.23 -13.08 -15.39
CA ASN A 106 -25.87 -11.76 -15.55
C ASN A 106 -24.88 -10.63 -15.91
N LYS A 107 -23.56 -10.88 -15.88
CA LYS A 107 -22.53 -9.93 -16.32
C LYS A 107 -22.29 -9.94 -17.83
N GLY A 108 -22.87 -10.89 -18.59
CA GLY A 108 -22.71 -10.97 -20.05
C GLY A 108 -21.23 -11.03 -20.45
N PHE A 109 -20.75 -10.06 -21.22
CA PHE A 109 -19.34 -9.95 -21.64
C PHE A 109 -18.32 -9.90 -20.48
N LYS A 110 -18.73 -9.54 -19.27
CA LYS A 110 -17.85 -9.52 -18.08
C LYS A 110 -17.93 -10.82 -17.26
N SER A 111 -18.65 -11.84 -17.72
CA SER A 111 -18.82 -13.11 -16.97
C SER A 111 -17.51 -13.85 -16.79
N VAL A 112 -16.69 -13.96 -17.86
CA VAL A 112 -15.38 -14.64 -17.80
C VAL A 112 -14.44 -13.98 -16.78
N PRO A 113 -14.18 -12.65 -16.82
CA PRO A 113 -13.38 -12.00 -15.77
C PRO A 113 -13.94 -12.19 -14.36
N ASN A 114 -15.27 -12.14 -14.19
CA ASN A 114 -15.90 -12.33 -12.87
C ASN A 114 -15.70 -13.76 -12.35
N LEU A 115 -15.76 -14.78 -13.22
CA LEU A 115 -15.48 -16.15 -12.82
C LEU A 115 -14.01 -16.34 -12.45
N VAL A 116 -13.08 -15.75 -13.22
CA VAL A 116 -11.65 -15.79 -12.88
C VAL A 116 -11.38 -15.14 -11.52
N GLU A 117 -11.98 -13.97 -11.25
CA GLU A 117 -11.88 -13.31 -9.95
C GLU A 117 -12.36 -14.21 -8.81
N TYR A 118 -13.55 -14.81 -8.99
CA TYR A 118 -14.17 -15.65 -7.99
C TYR A 118 -13.38 -16.94 -7.71
N VAL A 119 -12.73 -17.51 -8.71
CA VAL A 119 -12.02 -18.78 -8.58
C VAL A 119 -10.60 -18.58 -8.04
N HIS A 120 -9.82 -17.67 -8.65
CA HIS A 120 -8.39 -17.56 -8.39
C HIS A 120 -8.01 -16.51 -7.33
N PHE A 121 -8.93 -15.61 -6.98
CA PHE A 121 -8.67 -14.49 -6.06
C PHE A 121 -9.61 -14.47 -4.85
N ASN A 122 -10.31 -15.57 -4.59
CA ASN A 122 -11.16 -15.72 -3.43
C ASN A 122 -10.36 -16.05 -2.19
N LYS A 123 -10.23 -15.07 -1.29
CA LYS A 123 -9.49 -15.17 -0.02
C LYS A 123 -9.85 -16.39 0.85
N ASN A 124 -11.05 -16.94 0.71
CA ASN A 124 -11.51 -18.11 1.46
C ASN A 124 -11.15 -19.45 0.80
N LYS A 125 -10.56 -19.41 -0.40
CA LYS A 125 -10.17 -20.58 -1.21
C LYS A 125 -8.69 -20.48 -1.62
N PRO A 126 -7.76 -20.45 -0.65
CA PRO A 126 -6.34 -20.26 -0.93
C PRO A 126 -5.72 -21.37 -1.79
N GLN A 127 -6.35 -22.55 -1.86
CA GLN A 127 -5.91 -23.63 -2.74
C GLN A 127 -5.93 -23.26 -4.23
N ASN A 128 -6.77 -22.30 -4.65
CA ASN A 128 -6.89 -21.86 -6.05
C ASN A 128 -6.06 -20.62 -6.37
N HIS A 129 -5.28 -20.08 -5.42
CA HIS A 129 -4.45 -18.89 -5.61
C HIS A 129 -3.17 -19.22 -6.42
N ASN A 130 -3.36 -19.61 -7.68
CA ASN A 130 -2.36 -20.29 -8.50
C ASN A 130 -1.93 -19.52 -9.77
N VAL A 131 -2.38 -18.27 -9.96
CA VAL A 131 -2.04 -17.44 -11.12
C VAL A 131 -2.03 -15.94 -10.78
N TYR A 132 -1.03 -15.19 -11.25
CA TYR A 132 -1.02 -13.72 -11.20
C TYR A 132 0.04 -13.08 -12.11
N ILE A 133 -0.14 -11.79 -12.40
CA ILE A 133 0.87 -10.97 -13.08
C ILE A 133 1.67 -10.21 -12.03
N SER A 134 2.98 -10.45 -11.95
CA SER A 134 3.87 -9.74 -11.02
C SER A 134 4.25 -8.34 -11.51
N ASN A 135 4.45 -8.18 -12.82
CA ASN A 135 4.85 -6.94 -13.47
C ASN A 135 4.08 -6.74 -14.79
N MET A 136 3.44 -5.57 -14.94
CA MET A 136 2.66 -5.21 -16.13
C MET A 136 3.49 -5.02 -17.41
N GLN A 137 4.77 -4.65 -17.26
CA GLN A 137 5.67 -4.40 -18.39
C GLN A 137 6.11 -5.70 -19.08
N ASN A 138 6.19 -6.79 -18.32
CA ASN A 138 6.66 -8.07 -18.85
C ASN A 138 5.53 -8.80 -19.60
N ASN A 139 5.92 -9.67 -20.53
CA ASN A 139 4.98 -10.53 -21.27
C ASN A 139 4.72 -11.87 -20.57
N TYR A 140 5.02 -11.97 -19.28
CA TYR A 140 4.92 -13.22 -18.52
C TYR A 140 3.88 -13.15 -17.40
N VAL A 141 3.27 -14.29 -17.12
CA VAL A 141 2.38 -14.56 -15.98
C VAL A 141 3.05 -15.62 -15.11
N LEU A 142 2.94 -15.49 -13.78
CA LEU A 142 3.33 -16.53 -12.85
C LEU A 142 2.15 -17.49 -12.64
N VAL A 143 2.37 -18.77 -12.89
CA VAL A 143 1.39 -19.85 -12.65
C VAL A 143 2.01 -20.93 -11.79
N TYR A 144 1.21 -21.59 -10.96
CA TYR A 144 1.62 -22.78 -10.22
C TYR A 144 1.29 -24.04 -11.02
N ASP A 145 2.29 -24.86 -11.34
CA ASP A 145 2.11 -26.06 -12.19
C ASP A 145 1.71 -27.33 -11.41
N GLY A 146 1.57 -27.23 -10.09
CA GLY A 146 1.33 -28.35 -9.19
C GLY A 146 2.55 -28.70 -8.32
N ASN A 147 3.74 -28.30 -8.78
CA ASN A 147 5.00 -28.48 -8.05
C ASN A 147 5.63 -27.13 -7.70
N ASP A 148 5.73 -26.20 -8.65
CA ASP A 148 6.44 -24.93 -8.48
C ASP A 148 5.81 -23.81 -9.32
N TRP A 149 6.20 -22.57 -9.00
CA TRP A 149 5.77 -21.37 -9.72
C TRP A 149 6.61 -21.16 -10.97
N LYS A 150 5.97 -21.20 -12.14
CA LYS A 150 6.60 -21.03 -13.45
C LYS A 150 6.14 -19.75 -14.14
N LEU A 151 7.07 -19.12 -14.86
CA LEU A 151 6.73 -18.07 -15.81
C LEU A 151 6.20 -18.71 -17.09
N LYS A 152 5.07 -18.20 -17.57
CA LYS A 152 4.42 -18.60 -18.83
C LYS A 152 4.10 -17.37 -19.66
N GLU A 153 4.05 -17.54 -20.97
CA GLU A 153 3.66 -16.47 -21.89
C GLU A 153 2.27 -15.96 -21.54
N ARG A 154 2.14 -14.64 -21.43
CA ARG A 154 0.92 -14.01 -20.93
C ARG A 154 -0.26 -14.25 -21.86
N ASP A 155 -0.05 -14.13 -23.18
CA ASP A 155 -1.17 -14.27 -24.11
C ASP A 155 -1.76 -15.68 -24.07
N ASP A 156 -0.92 -16.71 -23.98
CA ASP A 156 -1.33 -18.11 -23.83
C ASP A 156 -2.18 -18.32 -22.57
N ILE A 157 -1.72 -17.82 -21.42
CA ILE A 157 -2.46 -17.95 -20.16
C ILE A 157 -3.79 -17.17 -20.22
N LEU A 158 -3.79 -15.98 -20.81
CA LEU A 158 -5.02 -15.20 -20.96
C LEU A 158 -6.00 -15.88 -21.92
N GLN A 159 -5.52 -16.49 -23.01
CA GLN A 159 -6.35 -17.25 -23.95
C GLN A 159 -6.94 -18.48 -23.26
N GLN A 160 -6.11 -19.26 -22.57
CA GLN A 160 -6.57 -20.43 -21.82
C GLN A 160 -7.64 -20.05 -20.77
N LEU A 161 -7.45 -18.93 -20.05
CA LEU A 161 -8.47 -18.44 -19.11
C LEU A 161 -9.79 -18.06 -19.81
N VAL A 162 -9.73 -17.50 -21.02
CA VAL A 162 -10.94 -17.20 -21.80
C VAL A 162 -11.65 -18.50 -22.18
N ASP A 163 -10.92 -19.45 -22.75
CA ASP A 163 -11.49 -20.69 -23.29
C ASP A 163 -12.08 -21.55 -22.16
N ASP A 164 -11.27 -21.91 -21.16
CA ASP A 164 -11.68 -22.77 -20.04
C ASP A 164 -12.91 -22.21 -19.30
N LYS A 165 -12.92 -20.88 -19.07
CA LYS A 165 -13.99 -20.25 -18.28
C LYS A 165 -15.24 -19.98 -19.13
N THR A 166 -15.09 -19.80 -20.44
CA THR A 166 -16.24 -19.73 -21.34
C THR A 166 -16.94 -21.08 -21.40
N GLU A 167 -16.21 -22.18 -21.54
CA GLU A 167 -16.76 -23.54 -21.54
C GLU A 167 -17.56 -23.83 -20.26
N ILE A 168 -16.97 -23.59 -19.09
CA ILE A 168 -17.64 -23.79 -17.79
C ILE A 168 -18.91 -22.93 -17.67
N LEU A 169 -18.86 -21.68 -18.13
CA LEU A 169 -20.03 -20.79 -18.07
C LEU A 169 -21.13 -21.22 -19.05
N SER A 170 -20.77 -21.71 -20.24
CA SER A 170 -21.72 -22.28 -21.20
C SER A 170 -22.44 -23.50 -20.61
N GLU A 171 -21.71 -24.45 -20.02
CA GLU A 171 -22.33 -25.60 -19.35
C GLU A 171 -23.25 -25.18 -18.20
N LYS A 172 -22.83 -24.21 -17.38
CA LYS A 172 -23.66 -23.69 -16.28
C LYS A 172 -24.89 -22.95 -16.78
N PHE A 173 -24.78 -22.26 -17.91
CA PHE A 173 -25.91 -21.57 -18.52
C PHE A 173 -26.99 -22.54 -18.97
N ASP A 174 -26.61 -23.60 -19.70
CA ASP A 174 -27.54 -24.63 -20.15
C ASP A 174 -28.22 -25.35 -18.98
N ASN A 175 -27.45 -25.72 -17.96
CA ASN A 175 -27.96 -26.39 -16.76
C ASN A 175 -28.90 -25.53 -15.90
N LEU A 176 -28.79 -24.20 -16.00
CA LEU A 176 -29.55 -23.25 -15.17
C LEU A 176 -30.61 -22.49 -15.96
N LEU A 177 -30.77 -22.75 -17.25
CA LEU A 177 -31.60 -21.95 -18.16
C LEU A 177 -33.01 -21.69 -17.59
N ASP A 178 -33.67 -22.72 -17.08
CA ASP A 178 -35.02 -22.66 -16.51
C ASP A 178 -35.12 -21.86 -15.20
N LYS A 179 -33.97 -21.58 -14.56
CA LYS A 179 -33.85 -20.88 -13.28
C LYS A 179 -33.31 -19.45 -13.44
N LEU A 180 -33.05 -19.01 -14.67
CA LEU A 180 -32.52 -17.68 -14.97
C LEU A 180 -33.65 -16.71 -15.32
N ASP A 181 -33.47 -15.44 -14.94
CA ASP A 181 -34.36 -14.38 -15.41
C ASP A 181 -34.04 -14.02 -16.87
N GLU A 182 -35.05 -13.48 -17.57
CA GLU A 182 -34.95 -13.14 -18.99
C GLU A 182 -33.81 -12.15 -19.30
N SER A 183 -33.49 -11.25 -18.37
CA SER A 183 -32.40 -10.28 -18.54
C SER A 183 -31.05 -11.00 -18.55
N THR A 184 -30.84 -11.94 -17.63
CA THR A 184 -29.63 -12.75 -17.57
C THR A 184 -29.48 -13.61 -18.83
N ILE A 185 -30.56 -14.25 -19.29
CA ILE A 185 -30.57 -15.04 -20.53
C ILE A 185 -30.13 -14.19 -21.72
N LYS A 186 -30.76 -13.03 -21.92
CA LYS A 186 -30.42 -12.12 -23.05
C LYS A 186 -28.97 -11.64 -23.00
N LYS A 187 -28.46 -11.26 -21.82
CA LYS A 187 -27.09 -10.74 -21.67
C LYS A 187 -26.05 -11.81 -21.95
N PHE A 188 -26.26 -13.02 -21.44
CA PHE A 188 -25.30 -14.09 -21.60
C PHE A 188 -25.37 -14.70 -23.02
N GLN A 189 -26.57 -14.85 -23.59
CA GLN A 189 -26.72 -15.27 -24.98
C GLN A 189 -25.99 -14.33 -25.94
N ARG A 190 -26.13 -13.01 -25.75
CA ARG A 190 -25.40 -12.03 -26.56
C ARG A 190 -23.88 -12.19 -26.45
N PHE A 191 -23.38 -12.57 -25.28
CA PHE A 191 -21.96 -12.90 -25.13
C PHE A 191 -21.61 -14.16 -25.92
N LEU A 192 -22.39 -15.24 -25.80
CA LEU A 192 -22.14 -16.49 -26.53
C LEU A 192 -22.15 -16.31 -28.05
N ASP A 193 -23.07 -15.49 -28.56
CA ASP A 193 -23.18 -15.21 -30.01
C ASP A 193 -21.96 -14.46 -30.57
N GLN A 194 -21.20 -13.77 -29.70
CA GLN A 194 -20.07 -12.91 -30.07
C GLN A 194 -18.75 -13.37 -29.46
N LYS A 195 -18.72 -14.53 -28.80
CA LYS A 195 -17.56 -14.97 -27.99
C LYS A 195 -16.31 -15.21 -28.83
N ASP A 196 -16.47 -15.55 -30.11
CA ASP A 196 -15.40 -15.84 -31.05
C ASP A 196 -14.93 -14.59 -31.82
N GLU A 197 -15.55 -13.42 -31.58
CA GLU A 197 -15.11 -12.17 -32.19
C GLU A 197 -13.79 -11.68 -31.55
N ASP A 198 -12.76 -11.45 -32.37
CA ASP A 198 -11.42 -10.99 -31.92
C ASP A 198 -11.48 -9.77 -30.98
N LYS A 199 -12.39 -8.83 -31.27
CA LYS A 199 -12.57 -7.61 -30.46
C LYS A 199 -13.09 -7.95 -29.06
N ILE A 200 -13.98 -8.92 -28.95
CA ILE A 200 -14.54 -9.38 -27.67
C ILE A 200 -13.46 -10.14 -26.89
N ILE A 201 -12.78 -11.07 -27.52
CA ILE A 201 -11.66 -11.83 -26.92
C ILE A 201 -10.59 -10.87 -26.41
N SER A 202 -10.15 -9.92 -27.23
CA SER A 202 -9.15 -8.91 -26.86
C SER A 202 -9.63 -8.03 -25.69
N GLY A 203 -10.90 -7.64 -25.68
CA GLY A 203 -11.51 -6.92 -24.57
C GLY A 203 -11.44 -7.70 -23.25
N ILE A 204 -11.81 -8.98 -23.30
CA ILE A 204 -11.76 -9.86 -22.12
C ILE A 204 -10.32 -10.10 -21.67
N LYS A 205 -9.38 -10.36 -22.58
CA LYS A 205 -7.95 -10.50 -22.26
C LYS A 205 -7.41 -9.25 -21.56
N ASN A 206 -7.83 -8.06 -21.98
CA ASN A 206 -7.43 -6.81 -21.33
C ASN A 206 -7.99 -6.70 -19.90
N ASP A 207 -9.26 -7.07 -19.69
CA ASP A 207 -9.85 -7.12 -18.35
C ASP A 207 -9.10 -8.09 -17.44
N LEU A 208 -8.84 -9.31 -17.95
CA LEU A 208 -8.10 -10.34 -17.23
C LEU A 208 -6.68 -9.87 -16.89
N LYS A 209 -5.97 -9.24 -17.82
CA LYS A 209 -4.64 -8.67 -17.57
C LYS A 209 -4.66 -7.70 -16.37
N LEU A 210 -5.63 -6.78 -16.34
CA LEU A 210 -5.77 -5.84 -15.23
C LEU A 210 -6.12 -6.55 -13.93
N LEU A 211 -7.06 -7.50 -13.98
CA LEU A 211 -7.50 -8.29 -12.83
C LEU A 211 -6.37 -9.09 -12.19
N LEU A 212 -5.59 -9.83 -13.01
CA LEU A 212 -4.46 -10.66 -12.55
C LEU A 212 -3.37 -9.82 -11.88
N TYR A 213 -3.17 -8.58 -12.32
CA TYR A 213 -2.19 -7.68 -11.72
C TYR A 213 -2.70 -6.95 -10.48
N ASN A 214 -3.93 -6.44 -10.52
CA ASN A 214 -4.52 -5.67 -9.43
C ASN A 214 -4.72 -6.55 -8.19
N ASN A 215 -5.11 -7.81 -8.37
CA ASN A 215 -5.34 -8.75 -7.29
C ASN A 215 -4.11 -9.59 -6.90
N ARG A 216 -2.93 -9.35 -7.50
CA ARG A 216 -1.72 -10.18 -7.33
C ARG A 216 -1.25 -10.39 -5.89
N LYS A 217 -1.58 -9.46 -4.98
CA LYS A 217 -1.19 -9.54 -3.57
C LYS A 217 -1.82 -10.75 -2.85
N ILE A 218 -2.95 -11.24 -3.32
CA ILE A 218 -3.65 -12.40 -2.76
C ILE A 218 -2.85 -13.71 -2.98
N PRO A 219 -2.52 -14.10 -4.22
CA PRO A 219 -1.65 -15.24 -4.47
C PRO A 219 -0.21 -15.04 -3.99
N GLU A 220 0.36 -13.83 -4.06
CA GLU A 220 1.69 -13.55 -3.49
C GLU A 220 1.74 -13.88 -1.99
N LYS A 221 0.74 -13.45 -1.21
CA LYS A 221 0.66 -13.76 0.22
C LYS A 221 0.57 -15.27 0.45
N THR A 222 -0.23 -15.95 -0.35
CA THR A 222 -0.43 -17.41 -0.24
C THR A 222 0.86 -18.16 -0.54
N ARG A 223 1.57 -17.76 -1.60
CA ARG A 223 2.89 -18.29 -1.97
C ARG A 223 3.92 -18.08 -0.86
N ASN A 224 3.99 -16.90 -0.27
CA ASN A 224 4.95 -16.60 0.80
C ASN A 224 4.71 -17.47 2.04
N LEU A 225 3.45 -17.75 2.39
CA LEU A 225 3.11 -18.63 3.50
C LEU A 225 3.59 -20.07 3.28
N LEU A 226 3.68 -20.53 2.03
CA LEU A 226 4.18 -21.87 1.73
C LEU A 226 5.68 -22.00 1.99
N TYR A 227 6.49 -21.02 1.59
CA TYR A 227 7.95 -21.05 1.80
C TYR A 227 8.31 -20.99 3.29
N VAL A 228 7.62 -20.13 4.06
CA VAL A 228 7.83 -20.06 5.53
C VAL A 228 7.55 -21.42 6.19
N ASN A 229 6.56 -22.17 5.71
CA ASN A 229 6.25 -23.49 6.25
C ASN A 229 7.27 -24.58 5.86
N THR A 230 7.94 -24.45 4.71
CA THR A 230 9.00 -25.37 4.29
C THR A 230 10.23 -25.19 5.18
N ASP A 231 10.65 -23.94 5.41
CA ASP A 231 11.83 -23.62 6.21
C ASP A 231 11.70 -24.08 7.68
N ILE A 232 10.50 -23.99 8.26
CA ILE A 232 10.23 -24.45 9.63
C ILE A 232 10.32 -25.99 9.74
N LYS A 233 9.82 -26.73 8.74
CA LYS A 233 9.85 -28.20 8.77
C LYS A 233 11.26 -28.78 8.64
N GLU A 234 12.15 -28.09 7.94
CA GLU A 234 13.56 -28.50 7.81
C GLU A 234 14.35 -28.27 9.11
N LEU A 235 13.98 -27.25 9.90
CA LEU A 235 14.58 -26.98 11.21
C LEU A 235 14.17 -27.98 12.30
N ASP A 236 12.93 -28.50 12.25
CA ASP A 236 12.44 -29.50 13.22
C ASP A 236 12.95 -30.94 12.96
N CYS A 237 13.59 -31.18 11.81
CA CYS A 237 14.18 -32.48 11.44
C CYS A 237 15.72 -32.52 11.56
N SER A 238 16.34 -31.48 12.14
CA SER A 238 17.80 -31.34 12.30
C SER A 238 18.26 -31.59 13.74
#